data_AF-A0A6B2E515-F1
#
_entry.id   AF-A0A6B2E515-F1
#
_cell.length_a   1.000
_cell.length_b   1.000
_cell.length_c   1.000
_cell.angle_alpha   90.00
_cell.angle_beta   90.00
_cell.angle_gamma   90.00
#
_symmetry.space_group_name_H-M   'P 1'
#
loop_
_entity.id
_entity.type
_entity.pdbx_description
1 polymer ?
#
loop_
_entity_poly.entity_id
_entity_poly.type
_entity_poly.pdbx_seq_one_letter_code
_entity_poly.pdbx_strand_id
1 'polypeptide(L)'
;APAAPTQDVARPAPKDPRFAVQREALKAALQQPAIAGPEYDALPLEAFTHPVYVAVHEAVLKAGGAGSGLTGPALLDAAAPHCPEGTVRRVLSELAVEPLQAKDEVDSRYISSILARLQESLVGRQIAEIKGKLQRLSPVEAPDDYRALFGDLVALEQYKKSLGEQAAAGAWG
;
A
#
# COMPACT_ATOMS: atom_id res chain seq x y z
N ALA A 1 27.20 21.79 -15.43
CA ALA A 1 26.46 20.88 -16.33
C ALA A 1 24.98 21.21 -16.21
N PRO A 2 24.21 21.30 -17.31
CA PRO A 2 22.76 21.43 -17.17
C PRO A 2 22.22 20.10 -16.62
N ALA A 3 21.42 20.16 -15.56
CA ALA A 3 20.72 19.00 -15.03
C ALA A 3 19.79 18.47 -16.12
N ALA A 4 19.89 17.17 -16.41
CA ALA A 4 18.93 16.51 -17.31
C ALA A 4 17.52 16.73 -16.75
N PRO A 5 16.49 16.95 -17.60
CA PRO A 5 15.12 17.04 -17.12
C PRO A 5 14.79 15.71 -16.44
N THR A 6 14.64 15.75 -15.11
CA THR A 6 14.04 14.66 -14.35
C THR A 6 12.70 14.38 -15.00
N GLN A 7 12.55 13.21 -15.63
CA GLN A 7 11.27 12.77 -16.18
C GLN A 7 10.30 12.71 -15.00
N ASP A 8 9.49 13.75 -14.85
CA ASP A 8 8.50 13.84 -13.79
C ASP A 8 7.52 12.68 -14.00
N VAL A 9 7.45 11.78 -13.02
CA VAL A 9 6.57 10.61 -13.08
C VAL A 9 5.15 11.11 -13.27
N ALA A 10 4.43 10.54 -14.24
CA ALA A 10 3.06 10.95 -14.53
C ALA A 10 2.20 10.89 -13.26
N ARG A 11 1.46 11.97 -12.99
CA ARG A 11 0.59 12.06 -11.81
C ARG A 11 -0.53 11.02 -11.89
N PRO A 12 -0.80 10.26 -10.81
CA PRO A 12 -1.95 9.35 -10.79
C PRO A 12 -3.25 10.15 -10.88
N ALA A 13 -4.18 9.71 -11.73
CA ALA A 13 -5.50 10.31 -11.79
C ALA A 13 -6.24 10.02 -10.46
N PRO A 14 -6.72 11.03 -9.71
CA PRO A 14 -7.29 10.83 -8.38
C PRO A 14 -8.48 9.86 -8.32
N LYS A 15 -9.23 9.73 -9.42
CA LYS A 15 -10.42 8.87 -9.56
C LYS A 15 -10.15 7.56 -10.28
N ASP A 16 -8.89 7.19 -10.51
CA ASP A 16 -8.56 5.91 -11.15
C ASP A 16 -8.89 4.75 -10.19
N PRO A 17 -9.87 3.89 -10.51
CA PRO A 17 -10.29 2.82 -9.61
C PRO A 17 -9.17 1.81 -9.34
N ARG A 18 -8.18 1.69 -10.23
CA ARG A 18 -7.03 0.78 -10.05
C ARG A 18 -6.19 1.14 -8.83
N PHE A 19 -6.19 2.41 -8.42
CA PHE A 19 -5.36 2.90 -7.32
C PHE A 19 -6.18 3.52 -6.19
N ALA A 20 -7.51 3.36 -6.18
CA ALA A 20 -8.38 3.95 -5.17
C ALA A 20 -7.98 3.52 -3.75
N VAL A 21 -7.77 2.21 -3.51
CA VAL A 21 -7.36 1.69 -2.20
C VAL A 21 -5.96 2.18 -1.78
N GLN A 22 -5.03 2.30 -2.72
CA GLN A 22 -3.68 2.81 -2.48
C GLN A 22 -3.72 4.28 -2.05
N ARG A 23 -4.50 5.08 -2.79
CA ARG A 23 -4.71 6.49 -2.46
C ARG A 23 -5.32 6.64 -1.08
N GLU A 24 -6.34 5.84 -0.78
CA GLU A 24 -7.04 5.89 0.50
C GLU A 24 -6.16 5.49 1.68
N ALA A 25 -5.32 4.46 1.52
CA ALA A 25 -4.36 4.04 2.54
C ALA A 25 -3.34 5.16 2.85
N LEU A 26 -2.83 5.85 1.83
CA LEU A 26 -1.91 6.98 2.04
C LEU A 26 -2.59 8.15 2.75
N LYS A 27 -3.84 8.46 2.38
CA LYS A 27 -4.64 9.48 3.09
C LYS A 27 -4.82 9.10 4.56
N ALA A 28 -5.16 7.84 4.84
CA ALA A 28 -5.32 7.35 6.21
C ALA A 28 -4.03 7.50 7.02
N ALA A 29 -2.87 7.13 6.46
CA ALA A 29 -1.58 7.28 7.12
C ALA A 29 -1.21 8.74 7.41
N LEU A 30 -1.52 9.66 6.50
CA LEU A 30 -1.18 11.09 6.63
C LEU A 30 -2.15 11.85 7.54
N GLN A 31 -3.44 11.50 7.51
CA GLN A 31 -4.50 12.22 8.20
C GLN A 31 -4.87 11.61 9.55
N GLN A 32 -4.75 10.28 9.68
CA GLN A 32 -5.06 9.52 10.89
C GLN A 32 -3.89 8.59 11.29
N PRO A 33 -2.64 9.11 11.41
CA PRO A 33 -1.47 8.29 11.69
C PRO A 33 -1.59 7.48 13.00
N ALA A 34 -2.27 8.02 14.02
CA ALA A 34 -2.49 7.31 15.27
C ALA A 34 -3.41 6.08 15.14
N ILE A 35 -4.28 6.05 14.12
CA ILE A 35 -5.17 4.91 13.84
C ILE A 35 -4.51 3.95 12.85
N ALA A 36 -3.91 4.47 11.77
CA ALA A 36 -3.22 3.67 10.77
C ALA A 36 -1.99 2.95 11.35
N GLY A 37 -1.17 3.70 12.09
CA GLY A 37 -0.13 3.20 12.98
C GLY A 37 0.78 2.11 12.39
N PRO A 38 1.25 1.17 13.24
CA PRO A 38 2.12 0.09 12.82
C PRO A 38 1.52 -0.85 11.76
N GLU A 39 0.18 -0.93 11.64
CA GLU A 39 -0.47 -1.74 10.61
C GLU A 39 -0.16 -1.20 9.21
N TYR A 40 -0.21 0.12 9.04
CA TYR A 40 0.23 0.77 7.81
C TYR A 40 1.74 0.64 7.59
N ASP A 41 2.54 0.83 8.65
CA ASP A 41 4.00 0.81 8.54
C ASP A 41 4.57 -0.57 8.16
N ALA A 42 3.81 -1.64 8.43
CA ALA A 42 4.16 -3.00 8.05
C ALA A 42 3.90 -3.31 6.55
N LEU A 43 3.22 -2.42 5.82
CA LEU A 43 3.01 -2.61 4.39
C LEU A 43 4.36 -2.50 3.65
N PRO A 44 4.70 -3.46 2.78
CA PRO A 44 5.90 -3.34 1.97
C PRO A 44 5.65 -2.40 0.78
N LEU A 45 6.71 -1.89 0.16
CA LEU A 45 6.60 -0.95 -0.97
C LEU A 45 5.77 -1.53 -2.13
N GLU A 46 5.86 -2.84 -2.34
CA GLU A 46 5.14 -3.59 -3.37
C GLU A 46 3.63 -3.60 -3.16
N ALA A 47 3.12 -3.20 -1.99
CA ALA A 47 1.70 -2.97 -1.77
C ALA A 47 1.16 -1.89 -2.73
N PHE A 48 1.99 -0.88 -3.04
CA PHE A 48 1.69 0.20 -3.97
C PHE A 48 2.24 -0.12 -5.36
N THR A 49 1.45 0.17 -6.39
CA THR A 49 1.81 -0.16 -7.78
C THR A 49 2.00 1.07 -8.67
N HIS A 50 1.46 2.23 -8.26
CA HIS A 50 1.73 3.48 -8.95
C HIS A 50 3.05 4.08 -8.43
N PRO A 51 4.04 4.44 -9.28
CA PRO A 51 5.36 4.87 -8.80
C PRO A 51 5.32 6.11 -7.89
N VAL A 52 4.39 7.05 -8.13
CA VAL A 52 4.18 8.19 -7.21
C VAL A 52 3.72 7.74 -5.82
N TYR A 53 2.81 6.76 -5.73
CA TYR A 53 2.32 6.27 -4.43
C TYR A 53 3.37 5.43 -3.70
N VAL A 54 4.19 4.66 -4.43
CA VAL A 54 5.37 4.01 -3.88
C VAL A 54 6.31 5.05 -3.25
N ALA A 55 6.62 6.12 -3.98
CA ALA A 55 7.52 7.18 -3.49
C ALA A 55 6.94 7.95 -2.28
N VAL A 56 5.62 8.18 -2.24
CA VAL A 56 4.96 8.78 -1.07
C VAL A 56 5.04 7.84 0.13
N HIS A 57 4.69 6.56 -0.05
CA HIS A 57 4.76 5.57 1.02
C HIS A 57 6.17 5.44 1.59
N GLU A 58 7.18 5.33 0.72
CA GLU A 58 8.58 5.28 1.11
C GLU A 58 9.00 6.53 1.89
N ALA A 59 8.54 7.72 1.48
CA ALA A 59 8.82 8.96 2.18
C ALA A 59 8.20 8.99 3.59
N VAL A 60 6.97 8.48 3.75
CA VAL A 60 6.32 8.35 5.06
C VAL A 60 7.07 7.38 5.95
N LEU A 61 7.50 6.22 5.44
CA LEU A 61 8.31 5.26 6.21
C LEU A 61 9.65 5.87 6.65
N LYS A 62 10.33 6.61 5.76
CA LYS A 62 11.60 7.29 6.08
C LYS A 62 11.44 8.41 7.11
N ALA A 63 10.25 9.02 7.20
CA ALA A 63 9.88 9.97 8.24
C ALA A 63 9.60 9.33 9.62
N GLY A 64 9.73 8.01 9.72
CA GLY A 64 9.44 7.24 10.94
C GLY A 64 8.08 6.54 10.93
N GLY A 65 7.32 6.62 9.83
CA GLY A 65 6.03 5.95 9.67
C GLY A 65 4.87 6.68 10.36
N ALA A 66 3.67 6.12 10.19
CA ALA A 66 2.46 6.53 10.89
C ALA A 66 2.58 6.30 12.41
N GLY A 67 3.35 5.30 12.83
CA GLY A 67 3.67 5.01 14.23
C GLY A 67 4.70 5.95 14.89
N SER A 68 5.23 6.95 14.17
CA SER A 68 6.26 7.88 14.69
C SER A 68 5.78 8.78 15.83
N GLY A 69 4.47 8.94 16.01
CA GLY A 69 3.88 9.93 16.92
C GLY A 69 3.80 11.35 16.31
N LEU A 70 4.26 11.55 15.07
CA LEU A 70 4.06 12.80 14.32
C LEU A 70 2.65 12.84 13.71
N THR A 71 2.07 14.04 13.67
CA THR A 71 0.72 14.26 13.11
C THR A 71 0.65 15.57 12.33
N GLY A 72 -0.25 15.65 11.35
CA GLY A 72 -0.54 16.90 10.65
C GLY A 72 0.71 17.50 9.97
N PRO A 73 0.95 18.82 10.10
CA PRO A 73 2.10 19.47 9.46
C PRO A 73 3.45 18.85 9.82
N ALA A 74 3.64 18.40 11.07
CA ALA A 74 4.92 17.83 11.51
C ALA A 74 5.27 16.54 10.77
N LEU A 75 4.28 15.70 10.46
CA LEU A 75 4.49 14.49 9.66
C LEU A 75 4.83 14.84 8.20
N LEU A 76 4.17 15.86 7.64
CA LEU A 76 4.48 16.32 6.27
C LEU A 76 5.87 16.92 6.15
N ASP A 77 6.28 17.73 7.12
CA ASP A 77 7.61 18.33 7.16
C ASP A 77 8.71 17.27 7.31
N ALA A 78 8.42 16.18 8.03
CA ALA A 78 9.33 15.04 8.14
C ALA A 78 9.39 14.19 6.86
N ALA A 79 8.26 13.99 6.17
CA ALA A 79 8.19 13.18 4.94
C ALA A 79 8.67 13.91 3.68
N ALA A 80 8.40 15.22 3.56
CA ALA A 80 8.69 16.00 2.36
C ALA A 80 10.17 15.97 1.91
N PRO A 81 11.19 15.98 2.79
CA PRO A 81 12.59 15.83 2.41
C PRO A 81 12.92 14.50 1.74
N HIS A 82 12.12 13.46 1.96
CA HIS A 82 12.30 12.13 1.38
C HIS A 82 11.57 11.95 0.04
N CYS A 83 10.68 12.87 -0.33
CA CYS A 83 10.03 12.85 -1.64
C CYS A 83 10.96 13.42 -2.72
N PRO A 84 11.02 12.79 -3.91
CA PRO A 84 11.48 13.47 -5.11
C PRO A 84 10.75 14.80 -5.32
N GLU A 85 11.45 15.82 -5.82
CA GLU A 85 10.82 17.09 -6.17
C GLU A 85 9.77 16.91 -7.29
N GLY A 86 8.88 17.90 -7.44
CA GLY A 86 7.84 17.87 -8.49
C GLY A 86 6.59 17.11 -8.07
N THR A 87 6.18 16.12 -8.87
CA THR A 87 4.85 15.48 -8.73
C THR A 87 4.67 14.76 -7.39
N VAL A 88 5.70 14.08 -6.87
CA VAL A 88 5.57 13.32 -5.60
C VAL A 88 5.26 14.26 -4.44
N ARG A 89 6.00 15.36 -4.28
CA ARG A 89 5.76 16.33 -3.20
C ARG A 89 4.37 16.99 -3.30
N ARG A 90 3.88 17.28 -4.52
CA ARG A 90 2.51 17.79 -4.71
C ARG A 90 1.45 16.77 -4.29
N VAL A 91 1.64 15.50 -4.67
CA VAL A 91 0.72 14.43 -4.32
C VAL A 91 0.75 14.14 -2.81
N LEU A 92 1.91 14.20 -2.15
CA LEU A 92 2.00 14.12 -0.69
C LEU A 92 1.11 15.17 -0.02
N SER A 93 1.24 16.45 -0.40
CA SER A 93 0.44 17.54 0.18
C SER A 93 -1.05 17.39 -0.13
N GLU A 94 -1.40 16.92 -1.33
CA GLU A 94 -2.78 16.65 -1.73
C GLU A 94 -3.43 15.55 -0.87
N LEU A 95 -2.73 14.42 -0.71
CA LEU A 95 -3.22 13.28 0.08
C LEU A 95 -3.37 13.62 1.57
N ALA A 96 -2.62 14.61 2.07
CA ALA A 96 -2.71 15.04 3.45
C ALA A 96 -3.99 15.80 3.78
N VAL A 97 -4.71 16.30 2.77
CA VAL A 97 -5.91 17.14 2.97
C VAL A 97 -7.12 16.67 2.17
N GLU A 98 -6.95 15.76 1.20
CA GLU A 98 -8.07 15.18 0.47
C GLU A 98 -8.98 14.41 1.43
N PRO A 99 -10.30 14.70 1.50
CA PRO A 99 -11.20 14.00 2.41
C PRO A 99 -11.19 12.48 2.20
N LEU A 100 -11.11 11.72 3.29
CA LEU A 100 -11.33 10.27 3.27
C LEU A 100 -12.75 9.95 2.77
N GLN A 101 -12.91 8.80 2.11
CA GLN A 101 -14.15 8.32 1.49
C GLN A 101 -15.10 7.66 2.49
N ALA A 102 -14.81 7.74 3.79
CA ALA A 102 -15.70 7.23 4.83
C ALA A 102 -17.09 7.88 4.69
N LYS A 103 -18.15 7.05 4.71
CA LYS A 103 -19.54 7.53 4.69
C LYS A 103 -19.93 8.17 6.03
N ASP A 104 -19.34 7.66 7.11
CA ASP A 104 -19.59 8.07 8.49
C ASP A 104 -18.25 8.49 9.15
N GLU A 105 -18.04 8.11 10.41
CA GLU A 105 -16.83 8.38 11.17
C GLU A 105 -15.61 7.62 10.61
N VAL A 106 -14.46 8.29 10.57
CA VAL A 106 -13.17 7.67 10.26
C VAL A 106 -12.65 6.98 11.51
N ASP A 107 -13.06 5.73 11.72
CA ASP A 107 -12.67 4.91 12.86
C ASP A 107 -11.64 3.83 12.50
N SER A 108 -11.16 3.09 13.52
CA SER A 108 -10.21 1.99 13.34
C SER A 108 -10.73 0.90 12.40
N ARG A 109 -12.03 0.62 12.39
CA ARG A 109 -12.62 -0.41 11.53
C ARG A 109 -12.55 0.00 10.07
N TYR A 110 -12.84 1.26 9.78
CA TYR A 110 -12.71 1.83 8.44
C TYR A 110 -11.26 1.75 7.95
N ILE A 111 -10.29 2.21 8.76
CA ILE A 111 -8.88 2.22 8.36
C ILE A 111 -8.33 0.81 8.20
N SER A 112 -8.55 -0.10 9.16
CA SER A 112 -8.10 -1.49 9.02
C SER A 112 -8.74 -2.19 7.81
N SER A 113 -9.97 -1.84 7.42
CA SER A 113 -10.57 -2.40 6.20
C SER A 113 -9.88 -1.96 4.90
N ILE A 114 -9.38 -0.72 4.85
CA ILE A 114 -8.58 -0.20 3.73
C ILE A 114 -7.23 -0.92 3.67
N LEU A 115 -6.54 -1.02 4.82
CA LEU A 115 -5.24 -1.66 4.91
C LEU A 115 -5.33 -3.15 4.55
N ALA A 116 -6.35 -3.84 5.08
CA ALA A 116 -6.63 -5.23 4.73
C ALA A 116 -6.90 -5.41 3.23
N ARG A 117 -7.65 -4.51 2.59
CA ARG A 117 -7.89 -4.56 1.13
C ARG A 117 -6.62 -4.33 0.31
N LEU A 118 -5.79 -3.37 0.74
CA LEU A 118 -4.51 -3.10 0.08
C LEU A 118 -3.59 -4.32 0.17
N GLN A 119 -3.53 -4.95 1.35
CA GLN A 119 -2.76 -6.17 1.57
C GLN A 119 -3.36 -7.37 0.82
N GLU A 120 -4.69 -7.50 0.73
CA GLU A 120 -5.36 -8.52 -0.08
C GLU A 120 -4.93 -8.43 -1.55
N SER A 121 -4.83 -7.20 -2.06
CA SER A 121 -4.39 -6.93 -3.43
C SER A 121 -2.92 -7.31 -3.66
N LEU A 122 -2.05 -7.08 -2.67
CA LEU A 122 -0.65 -7.50 -2.69
C LEU A 122 -0.54 -9.04 -2.70
N VAL A 123 -1.19 -9.71 -1.76
CA VAL A 123 -1.19 -11.17 -1.63
C VAL A 123 -1.75 -11.80 -2.91
N GLY A 124 -2.78 -11.21 -3.52
CA GLY A 124 -3.31 -11.63 -4.81
C GLY A 124 -2.26 -11.65 -5.94
N ARG A 125 -1.34 -10.68 -5.98
CA ARG A 125 -0.23 -10.65 -6.95
C ARG A 125 0.80 -11.75 -6.65
N GLN A 126 1.17 -11.92 -5.38
CA GLN A 126 2.10 -12.96 -4.94
C GLN A 126 1.58 -14.37 -5.27
N ILE A 127 0.29 -14.61 -5.07
CA ILE A 127 -0.39 -15.85 -5.47
C ILE A 127 -0.28 -16.07 -6.98
N ALA A 128 -0.52 -15.04 -7.80
CA ALA A 128 -0.41 -15.15 -9.24
C ALA A 128 1.01 -15.51 -9.69
N GLU A 129 2.03 -14.91 -9.07
CA GLU A 129 3.43 -15.24 -9.33
C GLU A 129 3.78 -16.69 -8.97
N ILE A 130 3.35 -17.15 -7.78
CA ILE A 130 3.58 -18.52 -7.30
C ILE A 130 2.88 -19.54 -8.20
N LYS A 131 1.63 -19.28 -8.59
CA LYS A 131 0.91 -20.13 -9.57
C LYS A 131 1.67 -20.21 -10.90
N GLY A 132 2.19 -19.09 -11.39
CA GLY A 132 3.02 -19.06 -12.60
C GLY A 132 4.31 -19.88 -12.46
N LYS A 133 4.96 -19.85 -11.30
CA LYS A 133 6.14 -20.69 -11.00
C LYS A 133 5.78 -22.17 -10.96
N LEU A 134 4.69 -22.55 -10.27
CA LEU A 134 4.20 -23.93 -10.19
C LEU A 134 3.85 -24.51 -11.57
N GLN A 135 3.26 -23.72 -12.46
CA GLN A 135 2.95 -24.16 -13.83
C GLN A 135 4.19 -24.55 -14.65
N ARG A 136 5.35 -23.97 -14.34
CA ARG A 136 6.62 -24.25 -15.02
C ARG A 136 7.46 -25.32 -14.32
N LEU A 137 7.14 -25.64 -13.08
CA LEU A 137 7.89 -26.60 -12.27
C LEU A 137 7.37 -28.02 -12.52
N SER A 138 8.26 -28.93 -12.88
CA SER A 138 7.90 -30.34 -13.08
C SER A 138 7.68 -31.02 -11.71
N PRO A 139 6.48 -31.50 -11.41
CA PRO A 139 6.20 -32.19 -10.14
C PRO A 139 6.87 -33.56 -10.06
N VAL A 140 7.40 -34.07 -11.18
CA VAL A 140 8.11 -35.37 -11.26
C VAL A 140 9.61 -35.18 -11.08
N GLU A 141 10.18 -34.15 -11.69
CA GLU A 141 11.64 -33.90 -11.66
C GLU A 141 12.07 -33.13 -10.40
N ALA A 142 11.18 -32.30 -9.84
CA ALA A 142 11.44 -31.48 -8.65
C ALA A 142 10.29 -31.57 -7.62
N PRO A 143 10.00 -32.76 -7.07
CA PRO A 143 8.83 -32.99 -6.22
C PRO A 143 8.86 -32.22 -4.89
N ASP A 144 10.04 -32.01 -4.30
CA ASP A 144 10.16 -31.32 -3.01
C ASP A 144 9.99 -29.81 -3.16
N ASP A 145 10.60 -29.21 -4.18
CA ASP A 145 10.38 -27.80 -4.54
C ASP A 145 8.91 -27.52 -4.87
N TYR A 146 8.25 -28.46 -5.57
CA TYR A 146 6.83 -28.35 -5.87
C TYR A 146 5.98 -28.37 -4.60
N ARG A 147 6.25 -29.30 -3.68
CA ARG A 147 5.51 -29.39 -2.40
C ARG A 147 5.69 -28.15 -1.55
N ALA A 148 6.91 -27.63 -1.44
CA ALA A 148 7.20 -26.41 -0.69
C ALA A 148 6.43 -25.22 -1.26
N LEU A 149 6.54 -24.99 -2.56
CA LEU A 149 5.87 -23.87 -3.24
C LEU A 149 4.34 -24.00 -3.23
N PHE A 150 3.81 -25.22 -3.29
CA PHE A 150 2.38 -25.48 -3.11
C PHE A 150 1.93 -25.19 -1.67
N GLY A 151 2.74 -25.53 -0.66
CA GLY A 151 2.49 -25.16 0.73
C GLY A 151 2.38 -23.65 0.93
N ASP A 152 3.33 -22.89 0.38
CA ASP A 152 3.30 -21.41 0.40
C ASP A 152 2.04 -20.87 -0.29
N LEU A 153 1.65 -21.45 -1.43
CA LEU A 153 0.42 -21.06 -2.12
C LEU A 153 -0.82 -21.25 -1.24
N VAL A 154 -0.95 -22.40 -0.56
CA VAL A 154 -2.10 -22.67 0.32
C VAL A 154 -2.15 -21.66 1.47
N ALA A 155 -1.00 -21.38 2.10
CA ALA A 155 -0.91 -20.41 3.18
C ALA A 155 -1.34 -19.00 2.71
N LEU A 156 -0.88 -18.56 1.54
CA LEU A 156 -1.25 -17.26 0.99
C LEU A 156 -2.73 -17.17 0.59
N GLU A 157 -3.32 -18.23 0.04
CA GLU A 157 -4.75 -18.27 -0.29
C GLU A 157 -5.62 -18.18 0.98
N GLN A 158 -5.24 -18.88 2.05
CA GLN A 158 -5.91 -18.77 3.35
C GLN A 158 -5.77 -17.36 3.94
N TYR A 159 -4.57 -16.80 3.86
CA TYR A 159 -4.32 -15.44 4.36
C TYR A 159 -5.12 -14.39 3.58
N LYS A 160 -5.14 -14.47 2.25
CA LYS A 160 -5.95 -13.61 1.39
C LYS A 160 -7.43 -13.69 1.74
N LYS A 161 -7.95 -14.89 2.02
CA LYS A 161 -9.35 -15.06 2.45
C LYS A 161 -9.62 -14.30 3.76
N SER A 162 -8.74 -14.45 4.76
CA SER A 162 -8.86 -13.72 6.03
C SER A 162 -8.83 -12.20 5.84
N LEU A 163 -7.94 -11.70 4.97
CA LEU A 163 -7.89 -10.27 4.63
C LEU A 163 -9.18 -9.80 3.96
N GLY A 164 -9.76 -10.62 3.07
CA GLY A 164 -11.04 -10.32 2.44
C GLY A 164 -12.20 -10.23 3.45
N GLU A 165 -12.23 -11.12 4.44
CA GLU A 165 -13.21 -11.08 5.55
C GLU A 165 -13.05 -9.83 6.42
N GLN A 166 -11.80 -9.46 6.75
CA GLN A 166 -11.49 -8.23 7.50
C GLN A 166 -11.87 -6.97 6.70
N ALA A 167 -11.54 -6.94 5.40
CA ALA A 167 -11.86 -5.82 4.52
C ALA A 167 -13.39 -5.66 4.33
N ALA A 168 -14.15 -6.76 4.33
CA ALA A 168 -15.61 -6.72 4.23
C ALA A 168 -16.30 -6.29 5.53
N ALA A 169 -15.64 -6.43 6.68
CA ALA A 169 -16.19 -6.05 7.97
C ALA A 169 -16.17 -4.53 8.23
N GLY A 170 -15.42 -3.76 7.44
CA GLY A 170 -15.40 -2.30 7.51
C GLY A 170 -16.28 -1.61 6.48
N ALA A 171 -16.49 -0.31 6.66
CA ALA A 171 -17.38 0.52 5.84
C ALA A 171 -16.75 0.99 4.51
N TRP A 172 -15.64 0.40 4.08
CA TRP A 172 -14.98 0.72 2.81
C TRP A 172 -15.53 -0.18 1.69
N GLY A 173 -16.47 0.36 0.91
CA GLY A 173 -17.23 -0.36 -0.13
C GLY A 173 -18.44 0.43 -0.63
#